data_AF-A0A940ZI88-F1
#
_entry.id   AF-A0A940ZI88-F1
#
_cell.length_a   1.000
_cell.length_b   1.000
_cell.length_c   1.000
_cell.angle_alpha   90.00
_cell.angle_beta   90.00
_cell.angle_gamma   90.00
#
_symmetry.space_group_name_H-M   'P 1'
#
loop_
_entity.id
_entity.type
_entity.pdbx_description
1 polymer ?
#
loop_
_entity_poly.entity_id
_entity_poly.type
_entity_poly.pdbx_seq_one_letter_code
_entity_poly.pdbx_strand_id
1 'polypeptide(L)'
;MVLLRPAKSPSGALLVESGVRITEEIRVKLVGAGVRHAHIVGGPDDTRLREELSALEARFSKTEETQPMRMLQELVREHLEELYR
;
A
#
# COMPACT_ATOMS: atom_id res chain seq x y z
N MET A 1 2.83 -17.64 10.01
CA MET A 1 1.73 -18.60 10.28
C MET A 1 0.62 -18.30 9.28
N VAL A 2 0.34 -19.23 8.36
CA VAL A 2 -0.64 -19.02 7.28
C VAL A 2 -2.00 -19.49 7.81
N LEU A 3 -2.96 -18.57 7.93
CA LEU A 3 -4.32 -18.88 8.35
C LEU A 3 -5.15 -19.21 7.10
N LEU A 4 -5.22 -20.50 6.77
CA LEU A 4 -5.94 -21.05 5.60
C LEU A 4 -7.47 -21.01 5.72
N ARG A 5 -8.03 -20.54 6.84
CA ARG A 5 -9.48 -20.45 7.06
C ARG A 5 -9.82 -19.18 7.82
N PRO A 6 -10.95 -18.52 7.49
CA PRO A 6 -11.37 -17.33 8.19
C PRO A 6 -11.63 -17.65 9.66
N ALA A 7 -10.85 -17.03 10.54
CA ALA A 7 -10.96 -17.23 11.98
C ALA A 7 -11.99 -16.23 12.53
N LYS A 8 -13.06 -16.73 13.14
CA LYS A 8 -14.06 -15.91 13.81
C LYS A 8 -13.72 -15.79 15.28
N SER A 9 -13.48 -14.58 15.77
CA SER A 9 -13.32 -14.33 17.20
C SER A 9 -14.68 -14.42 17.93
N PRO A 10 -14.70 -14.66 19.25
CA PRO A 10 -15.92 -14.58 20.05
C PRO A 10 -16.61 -13.21 20.00
N SER A 11 -15.88 -12.13 19.68
CA SER A 11 -16.41 -10.79 19.47
C SER A 11 -17.08 -10.58 18.10
N GLY A 12 -17.07 -11.60 17.24
CA GLY A 12 -17.66 -11.53 15.90
C GLY A 12 -16.73 -10.97 14.82
N ALA A 13 -15.45 -10.71 15.12
CA ALA A 13 -14.47 -10.30 14.13
C ALA A 13 -14.07 -11.49 13.25
N LEU A 14 -13.97 -11.27 11.94
CA LEU A 14 -13.58 -12.29 10.95
C LEU A 14 -12.22 -11.89 10.38
N LEU A 15 -11.19 -12.70 10.61
CA LEU A 15 -9.90 -12.52 9.92
C LEU A 15 -9.97 -13.21 8.56
N VAL A 16 -9.82 -12.45 7.47
CA VAL A 16 -10.15 -12.95 6.12
C VAL A 16 -8.97 -13.60 5.41
N GLU A 17 -7.72 -13.37 5.82
CA GLU A 17 -6.44 -14.00 5.42
C GLU A 17 -5.34 -12.93 5.35
N SER A 18 -4.06 -13.30 5.52
CA SER A 18 -2.92 -12.38 5.42
C SER A 18 -2.37 -12.36 3.99
N GLY A 19 -2.06 -11.17 3.44
CA GLY A 19 -1.43 -11.03 2.12
C GLY A 19 -2.41 -11.10 0.93
N VAL A 20 -3.72 -11.03 1.17
CA VAL A 20 -4.73 -11.05 0.10
C VAL A 20 -5.09 -9.63 -0.33
N ARG A 21 -4.92 -9.34 -1.62
CA ARG A 21 -5.43 -8.10 -2.22
C ARG A 21 -6.96 -8.17 -2.22
N ILE A 22 -7.63 -7.17 -1.65
CA ILE A 22 -9.10 -7.11 -1.66
C ILE A 22 -9.56 -6.89 -3.12
N THR A 23 -10.00 -7.96 -3.76
CA THR A 23 -10.61 -7.92 -5.09
C THR A 23 -12.12 -7.73 -5.00
N GLU A 24 -12.73 -7.40 -6.14
CA GLU A 24 -14.19 -7.32 -6.30
C GLU A 24 -14.89 -8.61 -5.84
N GLU A 25 -14.34 -9.77 -6.20
CA GLU A 25 -14.89 -11.08 -5.82
C GLU A 25 -14.90 -11.30 -4.30
N ILE A 26 -13.86 -10.83 -3.61
CA ILE A 26 -13.77 -10.89 -2.14
C ILE A 26 -14.78 -9.94 -1.52
N ARG A 27 -14.97 -8.75 -2.10
CA ARG A 27 -15.99 -7.80 -1.62
C ARG A 27 -17.39 -8.42 -1.67
N VAL A 28 -17.75 -9.06 -2.77
CA VAL A 28 -19.06 -9.73 -2.92
C VAL A 28 -19.25 -10.82 -1.86
N LYS A 29 -18.21 -11.62 -1.59
CA LYS A 29 -18.25 -12.65 -0.53
C LYS A 29 -18.42 -12.06 0.87
N LEU A 30 -17.72 -10.96 1.18
CA LEU A 30 -17.82 -10.29 2.48
C LEU A 30 -19.20 -9.66 2.70
N VAL A 31 -19.77 -9.02 1.67
CA VAL A 31 -21.14 -8.48 1.71
C VAL A 31 -22.15 -9.61 1.89
N GLY A 32 -22.01 -10.71 1.13
CA GLY A 32 -22.87 -11.90 1.27
C GLY A 32 -22.78 -12.58 2.65
N ALA A 33 -21.63 -12.44 3.33
CA ALA A 33 -21.44 -12.92 4.70
C ALA A 33 -21.98 -11.97 5.78
N GLY A 34 -22.59 -10.83 5.40
CA GLY A 34 -23.16 -9.86 6.34
C GLY A 34 -22.11 -9.02 7.07
N VAL A 35 -20.89 -8.92 6.53
CA VAL A 35 -19.83 -8.08 7.10
C VAL A 35 -20.17 -6.61 6.88
N ARG A 36 -20.33 -5.85 7.98
CA ARG A 36 -20.66 -4.41 7.93
C ARG A 36 -19.44 -3.50 7.94
N HIS A 37 -18.33 -3.97 8.52
CA HIS A 37 -17.09 -3.22 8.63
C HIS A 37 -15.91 -4.18 8.45
N ALA A 38 -14.90 -3.77 7.68
CA ALA A 38 -13.67 -4.51 7.48
C ALA A 38 -12.48 -3.63 7.87
N HIS A 39 -11.59 -4.15 8.71
CA HIS A 39 -10.34 -3.49 9.09
C HIS A 39 -9.19 -4.20 8.39
N ILE A 40 -8.45 -3.46 7.56
CA ILE A 40 -7.27 -3.98 6.86
C ILE A 40 -6.05 -3.58 7.70
N VAL A 41 -5.30 -4.57 8.15
CA VAL A 41 -4.06 -4.38 8.91
C VAL A 41 -2.91 -4.88 8.04
N GLY A 42 -2.00 -3.97 7.67
CA GLY A 42 -0.94 -4.23 6.69
C GLY A 42 -1.42 -3.94 5.26
N GLY A 43 -1.25 -2.69 4.83
CA GLY A 43 -1.24 -2.33 3.40
C GLY A 43 0.17 -2.46 2.82
N PRO A 44 0.39 -2.16 1.53
CA PRO A 44 1.74 -1.87 1.06
C PRO A 44 2.34 -0.85 2.03
N ASP A 45 3.51 -1.17 2.56
CA ASP A 45 4.18 -0.32 3.52
C ASP A 45 4.73 0.89 2.76
N ASP A 46 3.84 1.85 2.48
CA ASP A 46 4.13 3.14 1.86
C ASP A 46 5.19 3.91 2.64
N THR A 47 5.52 3.48 3.87
CA THR A 47 6.64 3.99 4.65
C THR A 47 7.92 3.99 3.83
N ARG A 48 8.21 2.90 3.10
CA ARG A 48 9.43 2.81 2.30
C ARG A 48 9.39 3.72 1.07
N LEU A 49 8.24 3.79 0.37
CA LEU A 49 8.05 4.74 -0.73
C LEU A 49 8.22 6.19 -0.23
N ARG A 50 7.62 6.55 0.90
CA ARG A 50 7.71 7.88 1.50
C ARG A 50 9.13 8.23 1.92
N GLU A 51 9.86 7.30 2.52
CA GLU A 51 11.26 7.48 2.88
C GLU A 51 12.14 7.73 1.64
N GLU A 52 11.97 6.93 0.59
CA GLU A 52 12.72 7.08 -0.66
C GLU A 52 12.36 8.40 -1.40
N LEU A 53 11.08 8.78 -1.43
CA LEU A 53 10.65 10.07 -1.99
C LEU A 53 11.21 11.25 -1.20
N SER A 54 11.21 11.17 0.14
CA SER A 54 11.80 12.21 0.99
C SER A 54 13.30 12.33 0.79
N ALA A 55 14.00 11.19 0.68
CA ALA A 55 15.42 11.16 0.37
C ALA A 55 15.73 11.74 -1.02
N LEU A 56 14.85 11.49 -2.01
CA LEU A 56 14.95 12.07 -3.34
C LEU A 56 14.85 13.59 -3.29
N GLU A 57 13.83 14.15 -2.63
CA GLU A 57 13.66 15.59 -2.48
C GLU A 57 14.87 16.24 -1.80
N ALA A 58 15.38 15.62 -0.72
CA ALA A 58 16.57 16.13 -0.03
C ALA A 58 17.80 16.18 -0.95
N ARG A 59 18.00 15.18 -1.82
CA ARG A 59 19.12 15.13 -2.77
C ARG A 59 19.03 16.20 -3.86
N PHE A 60 17.83 16.52 -4.32
CA PHE A 60 17.60 17.48 -5.39
C PHE A 60 17.34 18.92 -4.90
N SER A 61 17.17 19.12 -3.59
CA SER A 61 16.92 20.43 -2.96
C SER A 61 17.87 21.57 -3.39
N LYS A 62 19.10 21.27 -3.80
CA LYS A 62 20.11 22.25 -4.23
C LYS A 62 20.17 22.47 -5.74
N THR A 63 19.40 21.71 -6.51
CA THR A 63 19.46 21.67 -7.98
C THR A 63 18.10 21.86 -8.65
N GLU A 64 17.02 22.07 -7.87
CA GLU A 64 15.63 22.24 -8.36
C GLU A 64 15.43 23.36 -9.39
N GLU A 65 16.28 24.39 -9.40
CA GLU A 65 16.19 25.50 -10.35
C GLU A 65 16.78 25.19 -11.72
N THR A 66 17.54 24.09 -11.85
CA THR A 66 18.10 23.68 -13.13
C THR A 66 17.15 22.72 -13.84
N GLN A 67 16.69 23.12 -15.03
CA GLN A 67 15.75 22.34 -15.85
C GLN A 67 16.18 20.87 -16.04
N PRO A 68 17.46 20.54 -16.32
CA PRO A 68 17.87 19.13 -16.47
C PRO A 68 17.72 18.31 -15.18
N MET A 69 17.96 18.90 -14.01
CA MET A 69 17.89 18.19 -12.73
C MET A 69 16.46 17.98 -12.28
N ARG A 70 15.56 18.91 -12.58
CA ARG A 70 14.11 18.73 -12.35
C ARG A 70 13.57 17.55 -13.16
N MET A 71 13.93 17.45 -14.44
CA MET A 71 13.53 16.29 -15.28
C MET A 71 14.07 14.97 -14.72
N LEU A 72 15.31 14.96 -14.23
CA LEU A 72 15.90 13.78 -13.62
C LEU A 72 15.17 13.38 -12.32
N GLN A 73 14.80 14.35 -11.50
CA GLN A 73 14.02 14.13 -10.27
C GLN A 73 12.65 13.52 -10.57
N GLU A 74 11.95 14.03 -11.58
CA GLU A 74 10.63 13.53 -12.01
C GLU A 74 10.72 12.07 -12.50
N LEU A 75 11.71 11.74 -13.33
CA LEU A 75 11.94 10.37 -13.80
C LEU A 75 12.21 9.38 -12.66
N VAL A 76 13.00 9.78 -11.67
CA VAL A 76 13.29 8.91 -10.52
C VAL A 76 12.08 8.78 -9.61
N ARG A 77 11.28 9.84 -9.44
CA ARG A 77 10.01 9.79 -8.70
C ARG A 77 9.04 8.80 -9.34
N GLU A 78 8.82 8.90 -10.65
CA GLU A 78 7.94 7.97 -11.39
C GLU A 78 8.41 6.51 -11.23
N HIS A 79 9.73 6.27 -11.32
CA HIS A 79 10.28 4.94 -11.12
C HIS A 79 10.04 4.38 -9.71
N LEU A 80 10.20 5.20 -8.67
CA LEU A 80 9.92 4.79 -7.29
C LEU A 80 8.43 4.48 -7.09
N GLU A 81 7.54 5.31 -7.64
CA GLU A 81 6.11 5.08 -7.58
C GLU A 81 5.69 3.79 -8.28
N GLU A 82 6.31 3.45 -9.43
CA GLU A 82 6.08 2.17 -10.10
C GLU A 82 6.63 0.97 -9.31
N LEU A 83 7.79 1.13 -8.67
CA LEU A 83 8.45 0.05 -7.92
C LEU A 83 7.65 -0.39 -6.69
N TYR A 84 6.94 0.54 -6.05
CA TYR A 84 6.21 0.31 -4.80
C TYR A 84 4.68 0.14 -4.97
N ARG A 85 4.20 0.02 -6.22
CA ARG A 85 2.78 -0.16 -6.57
C ARG A 85 2.29 -1.61 -6.48
#